data_AF-A0A917ZLK6-F1
#
_entry.id   AF-A0A917ZLK6-F1
#
_cell.length_a   1.000
_cell.length_b   1.000
_cell.length_c   1.000
_cell.angle_alpha   90.00
_cell.angle_beta   90.00
_cell.angle_gamma   90.00
#
_symmetry.space_group_name_H-M   'P 1'
#
loop_
_entity.id
_entity.type
_entity.pdbx_description
1 polymer ?
#
loop_
_entity_poly.entity_id
_entity_poly.type
_entity_poly.pdbx_seq_one_letter_code
_entity_poly.pdbx_strand_id
1 'polypeptide(L)'
;MLGIAAAVLGTASSQVMSWNGMAGKALAFGAAVAAGLVPIAAKGAGPRRTRDWTRLRSVSEAVKKETYTFLAQAGPYRGPNAESELVARIDRLRASASDLTRYLAGIAPVRRAVPAVYDVDSYADLRVKAQLDGYYRPKAVEMARKVAVVQRIETVLGITGAILGAVSGVFGVEQASAWVAVAATVAAAVTAHAAAVKYGYQELEFTRTAEELDRLLLGRSTAGSPADEDAFVGQCEHVISIQNEAWMAAWTAE
;
A
#
# COMPACT_ATOMS: atom_id res chain seq x y z
N MET A 1 -5.20 12.60 6.50
CA MET A 1 -5.72 12.73 7.88
C MET A 1 -5.34 14.04 8.57
N LEU A 2 -4.06 14.44 8.66
CA LEU A 2 -3.66 15.70 9.33
C LEU A 2 -4.27 16.97 8.71
N GLY A 3 -4.30 17.09 7.37
CA GLY A 3 -4.96 18.22 6.71
C GLY A 3 -6.48 18.28 6.95
N ILE A 4 -7.13 17.12 7.08
CA ILE A 4 -8.55 17.01 7.44
C ILE A 4 -8.77 17.47 8.87
N ALA A 5 -7.96 16.97 9.80
CA ALA A 5 -8.03 17.38 11.20
C ALA A 5 -7.79 18.89 11.35
N ALA A 6 -6.84 19.46 10.60
CA ALA A 6 -6.60 20.89 10.56
C ALA A 6 -7.84 21.69 10.12
N ALA A 7 -8.45 21.30 9.00
CA ALA A 7 -9.64 21.97 8.47
C ALA A 7 -10.83 21.83 9.44
N VAL A 8 -11.11 20.63 9.95
CA VAL A 8 -12.23 20.36 10.86
C VAL A 8 -12.06 21.09 12.18
N LEU A 9 -10.88 21.00 12.81
CA LEU A 9 -10.61 21.67 14.09
C LEU A 9 -10.61 23.20 13.94
N GLY A 10 -10.09 23.71 12.81
CA GLY A 10 -10.04 25.15 12.54
C GLY A 10 -11.44 25.74 12.41
N THR A 11 -12.32 25.03 11.71
CA THR A 11 -13.73 25.39 11.62
C THR A 11 -14.47 25.20 12.95
N ALA A 12 -14.31 24.07 13.64
CA ALA A 12 -14.98 23.84 14.91
C ALA A 12 -14.60 24.93 15.93
N SER A 13 -13.33 25.36 15.91
CA SER A 13 -12.86 26.52 16.65
C SER A 13 -13.68 27.78 16.37
N SER A 14 -13.89 28.16 15.10
CA SER A 14 -14.60 29.41 14.75
C SER A 14 -16.06 29.40 15.23
N GLN A 15 -16.69 28.23 15.24
CA GLN A 15 -18.08 28.08 15.69
C GLN A 15 -18.20 27.99 17.21
N VAL A 16 -17.20 27.43 17.90
CA VAL A 16 -17.20 27.27 19.36
C VAL A 16 -16.74 28.53 20.08
N MET A 17 -15.90 29.35 19.44
CA MET A 17 -15.32 30.55 20.04
C MET A 17 -16.37 31.54 20.58
N SER A 18 -17.54 31.61 19.95
CA SER A 18 -18.61 32.56 20.29
C SER A 18 -19.36 32.25 21.59
N TRP A 19 -19.36 30.98 22.04
CA TRP A 19 -20.10 30.51 23.22
C TRP A 19 -19.21 29.82 24.26
N ASN A 20 -18.02 29.33 23.87
CA ASN A 20 -17.00 28.84 24.79
C ASN A 20 -15.59 29.14 24.26
N GLY A 21 -15.03 30.26 24.72
CA GLY A 21 -13.71 30.73 24.25
C GLY A 21 -12.54 29.81 24.60
N MET A 22 -12.61 29.02 25.67
CA MET A 22 -11.54 28.08 26.04
C MET A 22 -11.54 26.86 25.12
N ALA A 23 -12.71 26.28 24.85
CA ALA A 23 -12.85 25.17 23.91
C ALA A 23 -12.51 25.60 22.47
N GLY A 24 -12.94 26.80 22.05
CA GLY A 24 -12.57 27.36 20.74
C GLY A 24 -11.06 27.50 20.56
N LYS A 25 -10.35 28.05 21.55
CA LYS A 25 -8.88 28.17 21.52
C LYS A 25 -8.16 26.82 21.48
N ALA A 26 -8.64 25.83 22.23
CA ALA A 26 -8.08 24.48 22.22
C ALA A 26 -8.21 23.82 20.83
N LEU A 27 -9.36 23.97 20.18
CA LEU A 27 -9.59 23.50 18.80
C LEU A 27 -8.71 24.25 17.79
N ALA A 28 -8.56 25.58 17.93
CA ALA A 28 -7.69 26.39 17.07
C ALA A 28 -6.23 25.93 17.15
N PHE A 29 -5.77 25.65 18.37
CA PHE A 29 -4.44 25.12 18.62
C PHE A 29 -4.26 23.75 17.96
N GLY A 30 -5.21 22.83 18.15
CA GLY A 30 -5.20 21.53 17.49
C GLY A 30 -5.18 21.63 15.96
N ALA A 31 -5.93 22.58 15.40
CA ALA A 31 -5.94 22.87 13.97
C ALA A 31 -4.57 23.32 13.46
N ALA A 32 -3.94 24.26 14.16
CA ALA A 32 -2.63 24.79 13.82
C ALA A 32 -1.54 23.72 13.93
N VAL A 33 -1.58 22.89 14.98
CA VAL A 33 -0.67 21.74 15.14
C VAL A 33 -0.86 20.75 13.99
N ALA A 34 -2.11 20.38 13.68
CA ALA A 34 -2.40 19.45 12.59
C ALA A 34 -1.93 20.00 11.23
N ALA A 35 -2.15 21.29 10.95
CA ALA A 35 -1.69 21.95 9.72
C ALA A 35 -0.16 22.01 9.64
N GLY A 36 0.50 22.41 10.73
CA GLY A 36 1.95 22.51 10.82
C GLY A 36 2.66 21.15 10.69
N LEU A 37 1.98 20.06 11.03
CA LEU A 37 2.50 18.70 10.85
C LEU A 37 2.31 18.15 9.43
N VAL A 38 1.46 18.75 8.57
CA VAL A 38 1.24 18.27 7.19
C VAL A 38 2.53 18.25 6.36
N PRO A 39 3.33 19.33 6.29
CA PRO A 39 4.58 19.32 5.52
C PRO A 39 5.60 18.31 6.06
N ILE A 40 5.61 18.09 7.37
CA ILE A 40 6.49 17.12 8.04
C ILE A 40 6.10 15.70 7.65
N ALA A 41 4.81 15.39 7.67
CA ALA A 41 4.29 14.09 7.23
C ALA A 41 4.46 13.87 5.71
N ALA A 42 4.34 14.93 4.91
CA ALA A 42 4.49 14.86 3.46
C ALA A 42 5.95 14.76 2.98
N LYS A 43 6.92 15.15 3.82
CA LYS A 43 8.36 15.14 3.49
C LYS A 43 8.89 13.77 3.03
N GLY A 44 8.22 12.69 3.41
CA GLY A 44 8.56 11.31 3.05
C GLY A 44 7.77 10.70 1.89
N ALA A 45 6.72 11.35 1.39
CA ALA A 45 5.72 10.75 0.49
C ALA A 45 5.71 11.36 -0.93
N GLY A 46 6.75 12.11 -1.30
CA GLY A 46 6.83 12.73 -2.62
C GLY A 46 6.89 11.69 -3.77
N PRO A 47 6.34 11.99 -4.96
CA PRO A 47 6.23 11.04 -6.07
C PRO A 47 7.55 10.37 -6.45
N ARG A 48 8.65 11.13 -6.50
CA ARG A 48 10.00 10.59 -6.77
C ARG A 48 10.46 9.59 -5.72
N ARG A 49 10.19 9.86 -4.44
CA ARG A 49 10.61 8.97 -3.34
C ARG A 49 9.78 7.69 -3.33
N THR A 50 8.48 7.79 -3.60
CA THR A 50 7.63 6.61 -3.80
C THR A 50 8.13 5.78 -4.98
N ARG A 51 8.39 6.40 -6.13
CA ARG A 51 8.93 5.70 -7.31
C ARG A 51 10.25 4.99 -7.01
N ASP A 52 11.19 5.67 -6.38
CA ASP A 52 12.50 5.10 -6.04
C ASP A 52 12.37 3.96 -5.02
N TRP A 53 11.50 4.11 -4.02
CA TRP A 53 11.18 3.04 -3.06
C TRP A 53 10.55 1.83 -3.74
N THR A 54 9.60 2.02 -4.65
CA THR A 54 8.96 0.92 -5.36
C THR A 54 9.93 0.24 -6.33
N ARG A 55 10.84 0.98 -6.99
CA ARG A 55 11.93 0.38 -7.77
C ARG A 55 12.86 -0.47 -6.90
N LEU A 56 13.28 0.03 -5.73
CA LEU A 56 14.09 -0.74 -4.78
C LEU A 56 13.38 -2.02 -4.33
N ARG A 57 12.07 -1.92 -4.05
CA ARG A 57 11.25 -3.09 -3.70
C ARG A 57 11.18 -4.09 -4.85
N SER A 58 10.94 -3.63 -6.08
CA SER A 58 10.88 -4.49 -7.29
C SER A 58 12.20 -5.24 -7.48
N VAL A 59 13.35 -4.58 -7.35
CA VAL A 59 14.67 -5.22 -7.44
C VAL A 59 14.87 -6.25 -6.32
N SER A 60 14.45 -5.93 -5.09
CA SER A 60 14.51 -6.87 -3.98
C SER A 60 13.65 -8.11 -4.22
N GLU A 61 12.45 -7.97 -4.79
CA GLU A 61 11.58 -9.10 -5.12
C GLU A 61 12.11 -9.89 -6.30
N ALA A 62 12.69 -9.25 -7.31
CA ALA A 62 13.36 -9.93 -8.42
C ALA A 62 14.54 -10.79 -7.94
N VAL A 63 15.36 -10.28 -7.01
CA VAL A 63 16.45 -11.08 -6.41
C VAL A 63 15.91 -12.27 -5.62
N LYS A 64 14.80 -12.10 -4.88
CA LYS A 64 14.14 -13.23 -4.20
C LYS A 64 13.62 -14.24 -5.21
N LYS A 65 12.96 -13.80 -6.27
CA LYS A 65 12.49 -14.68 -7.36
C LYS A 65 13.62 -15.55 -7.89
N GLU A 66 14.76 -14.95 -8.28
CA GLU A 66 15.90 -15.71 -8.79
C GLU A 66 16.45 -16.69 -7.75
N THR A 67 16.53 -16.28 -6.48
CA THR A 67 16.97 -17.14 -5.37
C THR A 67 16.02 -18.34 -5.16
N TYR A 68 14.70 -18.11 -5.10
CA TYR A 68 13.73 -19.17 -4.89
C TYR A 68 13.62 -20.10 -6.09
N THR A 69 13.71 -19.58 -7.31
CA THR A 69 13.69 -20.39 -8.54
C THR A 69 14.94 -21.28 -8.63
N PHE A 70 16.11 -20.73 -8.25
CA PHE A 70 17.36 -21.48 -8.16
C PHE A 70 17.27 -22.61 -7.12
N LEU A 71 16.80 -22.29 -5.91
CA LEU A 71 16.66 -23.28 -4.84
C LEU A 71 15.62 -24.36 -5.17
N ALA A 72 14.57 -24.01 -5.90
CA ALA A 72 13.57 -24.95 -6.39
C ALA A 72 14.07 -25.83 -7.55
N GLN A 73 15.29 -25.58 -8.05
CA GLN A 73 15.87 -26.25 -9.21
C GLN A 73 14.95 -26.20 -10.43
N ALA A 74 14.33 -25.04 -10.68
CA ALA A 74 13.36 -24.85 -11.76
C ALA A 74 13.91 -24.00 -12.91
N GLY A 75 13.40 -24.25 -14.11
CA GLY A 75 13.66 -23.48 -15.32
C GLY A 75 15.16 -23.42 -15.67
N PRO A 76 15.76 -22.21 -15.75
CA PRO A 76 17.16 -22.05 -16.16
C PRO A 76 18.16 -22.68 -15.19
N TYR A 77 17.71 -23.09 -13.99
CA TYR A 77 18.56 -23.61 -12.93
C TYR A 77 18.59 -25.14 -12.82
N ARG A 78 17.98 -25.86 -13.77
CA ARG A 78 18.08 -27.33 -13.86
C ARG A 78 19.44 -27.82 -14.39
N GLY A 79 20.18 -26.95 -15.07
CA GLY A 79 21.42 -27.30 -15.75
C GLY A 79 22.68 -27.18 -14.88
N PRO A 80 23.83 -27.70 -15.36
CA PRO A 80 25.10 -27.67 -14.64
C PRO A 80 25.65 -26.26 -14.39
N ASN A 81 25.16 -25.26 -15.12
CA ASN A 81 25.61 -23.86 -15.03
C ASN A 81 24.74 -23.00 -14.09
N ALA A 82 23.85 -23.61 -13.29
CA ALA A 82 22.84 -22.92 -12.49
C ALA A 82 23.42 -21.81 -11.60
N GLU A 83 24.54 -22.08 -10.90
CA GLU A 83 25.18 -21.10 -10.03
C GLU A 83 25.70 -19.88 -10.81
N SER A 84 26.37 -20.11 -11.94
CA SER A 84 26.89 -19.04 -12.79
C SER A 84 25.77 -18.18 -13.37
N GLU A 85 24.64 -18.79 -13.75
CA GLU A 85 23.47 -18.09 -14.26
C GLU A 85 22.81 -17.25 -13.16
N LEU A 86 22.72 -17.76 -11.93
CA LEU A 86 22.18 -17.03 -10.78
C LEU A 86 22.99 -15.77 -10.50
N VAL A 87 24.32 -15.90 -10.42
CA VAL A 87 25.23 -14.77 -10.20
C VAL A 87 25.06 -13.73 -11.29
N ALA A 88 25.09 -14.16 -12.56
CA ALA A 88 24.93 -13.25 -13.71
C ALA A 88 23.58 -12.52 -13.72
N ARG A 89 22.49 -13.16 -13.28
CA ARG A 89 21.17 -12.51 -13.17
C ARG A 89 21.10 -11.53 -12.00
N ILE A 90 21.60 -11.91 -10.82
CA ILE A 90 21.65 -11.01 -9.66
C ILE A 90 22.47 -9.77 -9.97
N ASP A 91 23.62 -9.91 -10.64
CA ASP A 91 24.46 -8.77 -11.00
C ASP A 91 23.78 -7.84 -12.00
N ARG A 92 23.05 -8.38 -12.99
CA ARG A 92 22.21 -7.58 -13.91
C ARG A 92 21.13 -6.80 -13.16
N LEU A 93 20.46 -7.43 -12.20
CA LEU A 93 19.43 -6.78 -11.37
C LEU A 93 20.03 -5.67 -10.47
N ARG A 94 21.23 -5.87 -9.94
CA ARG A 94 21.94 -4.84 -9.16
C ARG A 94 22.37 -3.67 -10.04
N ALA A 95 22.92 -3.96 -11.23
CA ALA A 95 23.36 -2.95 -12.18
C ALA A 95 22.19 -2.05 -12.63
N SER A 96 21.01 -2.62 -12.88
CA SER A 96 19.81 -1.88 -13.31
C SER A 96 19.24 -0.93 -12.25
N ALA A 97 19.69 -1.05 -11.00
CA ALA A 97 19.29 -0.22 -9.87
C ALA A 97 20.45 0.54 -9.23
N SER A 98 21.60 0.62 -9.91
CA SER A 98 22.82 1.27 -9.42
C SER A 98 22.59 2.74 -9.04
N ASP A 99 21.68 3.44 -9.74
CA ASP A 99 21.30 4.80 -9.44
C ASP A 99 20.66 4.96 -8.05
N LEU A 100 20.04 3.90 -7.51
CA LEU A 100 19.34 3.89 -6.23
C LEU A 100 20.27 3.59 -5.04
N THR A 101 21.55 3.24 -5.29
CA THR A 101 22.52 2.85 -4.25
C THR A 101 22.69 3.92 -3.16
N ARG A 102 22.50 5.21 -3.50
CA ARG A 102 22.52 6.32 -2.55
C ARG A 102 21.56 6.13 -1.36
N TYR A 103 20.45 5.43 -1.56
CA TYR A 103 19.46 5.16 -0.51
C TYR A 103 19.90 4.06 0.46
N LEU A 104 20.95 3.31 0.13
CA LEU A 104 21.50 2.24 0.97
C LEU A 104 22.57 2.74 1.95
N ALA A 105 23.02 3.99 1.79
CA ALA A 105 24.05 4.57 2.67
C ALA A 105 23.59 4.57 4.14
N GLY A 106 24.40 3.97 5.00
CA GLY A 106 24.11 3.85 6.44
C GLY A 106 23.09 2.76 6.81
N ILE A 107 22.60 1.98 5.85
CA ILE A 107 21.72 0.84 6.11
C ILE A 107 22.57 -0.42 6.28
N ALA A 108 22.50 -1.05 7.46
CA ALA A 108 23.08 -2.37 7.68
C ALA A 108 22.09 -3.46 7.20
N PRO A 109 22.49 -4.36 6.29
CA PRO A 109 21.64 -5.46 5.86
C PRO A 109 21.33 -6.41 7.02
N VAL A 110 20.05 -6.75 7.18
CA VAL A 110 19.65 -7.80 8.12
C VAL A 110 20.13 -9.14 7.58
N ARG A 111 20.96 -9.85 8.37
CA ARG A 111 21.37 -11.22 8.04
C ARG A 111 20.16 -12.14 8.18
N ARG A 112 19.81 -12.84 7.11
CA ARG A 112 18.73 -13.83 7.06
C ARG A 112 19.31 -15.17 6.63
N ALA A 113 18.78 -16.25 7.19
CA ALA A 113 19.10 -17.59 6.72
C ALA A 113 18.60 -17.78 5.28
N VAL A 114 19.29 -18.62 4.53
CA VAL A 114 18.81 -19.07 3.21
C VAL A 114 17.54 -19.91 3.45
N PRO A 115 16.45 -19.68 2.68
CA PRO A 115 15.26 -20.50 2.79
C PRO A 115 15.57 -21.98 2.56
N ALA A 116 14.96 -22.87 3.33
CA ALA A 116 15.14 -24.32 3.23
C ALA A 116 14.34 -24.91 2.04
N VAL A 117 14.54 -24.32 0.86
CA VAL A 117 13.94 -24.76 -0.40
C VAL A 117 14.99 -25.60 -1.14
N TYR A 118 14.57 -26.75 -1.63
CA TYR A 118 15.44 -27.72 -2.32
C TYR A 118 14.76 -28.37 -3.53
N ASP A 119 13.46 -28.14 -3.71
CA ASP A 119 12.64 -28.65 -4.82
C ASP A 119 11.39 -27.77 -4.97
N VAL A 120 10.51 -28.15 -5.89
CA VAL A 120 9.28 -27.39 -6.17
C VAL A 120 8.21 -27.54 -5.08
N ASP A 121 8.24 -28.62 -4.30
CA ASP A 121 7.33 -28.83 -3.17
C ASP A 121 7.66 -27.91 -1.99
N SER A 122 8.91 -27.94 -1.55
CA SER A 122 9.43 -27.02 -0.54
C SER A 122 9.31 -25.56 -0.97
N TYR A 123 9.44 -25.26 -2.27
CA TYR A 123 9.10 -23.95 -2.84
C TYR A 123 7.61 -23.61 -2.66
N ALA A 124 6.70 -24.48 -3.06
CA ALA A 124 5.26 -24.23 -2.95
C ALA A 124 4.85 -23.92 -1.50
N ASP A 125 5.42 -24.64 -0.54
CA ASP A 125 5.15 -24.44 0.89
C ASP A 125 5.82 -23.18 1.46
N LEU A 126 7.13 -23.03 1.28
CA LEU A 126 7.91 -21.98 1.95
C LEU A 126 7.86 -20.63 1.23
N ARG A 127 7.56 -20.62 -0.07
CA ARG A 127 7.44 -19.39 -0.86
C ARG A 127 5.99 -19.00 -1.08
N VAL A 128 5.19 -19.88 -1.67
CA VAL A 128 3.85 -19.53 -2.15
C VAL A 128 2.85 -19.52 -1.00
N LYS A 129 2.66 -20.65 -0.31
CA LYS A 129 1.74 -20.73 0.85
C LYS A 129 2.13 -19.75 1.95
N ALA A 130 3.41 -19.67 2.29
CA ALA A 130 3.90 -18.70 3.28
C ALA A 130 3.57 -17.24 2.92
N GLN A 131 3.64 -16.84 1.64
CA GLN A 131 3.20 -15.50 1.24
C GLN A 131 1.68 -15.35 1.23
N LEU A 132 0.97 -16.39 0.82
CA LEU A 132 -0.48 -16.39 0.76
C LEU A 132 -1.08 -16.16 2.15
N ASP A 133 -0.61 -16.93 3.14
CA ASP A 133 -1.11 -16.90 4.52
C ASP A 133 -0.47 -15.81 5.37
N GLY A 134 0.81 -15.50 5.13
CA GLY A 134 1.55 -14.52 5.92
C GLY A 134 1.43 -13.08 5.43
N TYR A 135 1.04 -12.86 4.16
CA TYR A 135 1.05 -11.54 3.55
C TYR A 135 -0.24 -11.20 2.82
N TYR A 136 -0.61 -11.93 1.76
CA TYR A 136 -1.70 -11.54 0.88
C TYR A 136 -3.07 -11.57 1.56
N ARG A 137 -3.46 -12.70 2.17
CA ARG A 137 -4.76 -12.82 2.87
C ARG A 137 -4.87 -11.85 4.05
N PRO A 138 -3.88 -11.74 4.98
CA PRO A 138 -3.97 -10.77 6.06
C PRO A 138 -4.06 -9.32 5.57
N LYS A 139 -3.34 -8.97 4.48
CA LYS A 139 -3.36 -7.62 3.92
C LYS A 139 -4.71 -7.29 3.28
N ALA A 140 -5.34 -8.22 2.57
CA ALA A 140 -6.68 -8.04 2.05
C ALA A 140 -7.67 -7.70 3.19
N VAL A 141 -7.66 -8.49 4.27
CA VAL A 141 -8.51 -8.24 5.45
C VAL A 141 -8.18 -6.91 6.13
N GLU A 142 -6.90 -6.55 6.24
CA GLU A 142 -6.48 -5.26 6.79
C GLU A 142 -7.03 -4.09 5.96
N MET A 143 -6.98 -4.19 4.62
CA MET A 143 -7.50 -3.15 3.74
C MET A 143 -9.03 -3.07 3.80
N ALA A 144 -9.73 -4.20 3.82
CA ALA A 144 -11.19 -4.26 3.99
C ALA A 144 -11.65 -3.54 5.27
N ARG A 145 -10.94 -3.77 6.39
CA ARG A 145 -11.20 -3.05 7.66
C ARG A 145 -11.00 -1.55 7.52
N LYS A 146 -9.95 -1.12 6.81
CA LYS A 146 -9.68 0.31 6.56
C LYS A 146 -10.77 0.95 5.70
N VAL A 147 -11.22 0.26 4.64
CA VAL A 147 -12.36 0.69 3.81
C VAL A 147 -13.59 0.92 4.70
N ALA A 148 -13.97 -0.06 5.52
CA ALA A 148 -15.14 0.04 6.39
C ALA A 148 -15.06 1.22 7.38
N VAL A 149 -13.88 1.46 7.97
CA VAL A 149 -13.67 2.61 8.87
C VAL A 149 -13.81 3.93 8.13
N VAL A 150 -13.20 4.06 6.95
CA VAL A 150 -13.21 5.31 6.18
C VAL A 150 -14.60 5.60 5.62
N GLN A 151 -15.33 4.61 5.13
CA GLN A 151 -16.72 4.75 4.68
C GLN A 151 -17.65 5.20 5.81
N ARG A 152 -17.43 4.70 7.04
CA ARG A 152 -18.18 5.17 8.21
C ARG A 152 -17.90 6.64 8.50
N ILE A 153 -16.63 7.07 8.42
CA ILE A 153 -16.25 8.48 8.58
C ILE A 153 -16.89 9.35 7.50
N GLU A 154 -16.81 8.93 6.24
CA GLU A 154 -17.42 9.62 5.10
C GLU A 154 -18.93 9.80 5.30
N THR A 155 -19.63 8.74 5.72
CA THR A 155 -21.08 8.78 5.98
C THR A 155 -21.43 9.78 7.07
N VAL A 156 -20.70 9.77 8.20
CA VAL A 156 -20.94 10.71 9.31
C VAL A 156 -20.67 12.15 8.88
N LEU A 157 -19.61 12.39 8.12
CA LEU A 157 -19.29 13.71 7.59
C LEU A 157 -20.35 14.18 6.60
N GLY A 158 -20.82 13.31 5.70
CA GLY A 158 -21.90 13.62 4.75
C GLY A 158 -23.20 14.03 5.44
N ILE A 159 -23.64 13.26 6.44
CA ILE A 159 -24.82 13.57 7.25
C ILE A 159 -24.63 14.92 7.98
N THR A 160 -23.48 15.13 8.60
CA THR A 160 -23.18 16.38 9.31
C THR A 160 -23.20 17.58 8.36
N GLY A 161 -22.60 17.44 7.18
CA GLY A 161 -22.59 18.47 6.15
C GLY A 161 -23.99 18.81 5.65
N ALA A 162 -24.84 17.80 5.44
CA ALA A 162 -26.23 18.00 5.05
C ALA A 162 -27.04 18.74 6.12
N ILE A 163 -26.89 18.37 7.41
CA ILE A 163 -27.55 19.07 8.52
C ILE A 163 -27.09 20.54 8.60
N LEU A 164 -25.78 20.78 8.52
CA LEU A 164 -25.24 22.15 8.55
C LEU A 164 -25.76 23.00 7.37
N GLY A 165 -25.81 22.42 6.17
CA GLY A 165 -26.38 23.09 4.99
C GLY A 165 -27.86 23.41 5.17
N ALA A 166 -28.65 22.46 5.68
CA ALA A 166 -30.08 22.65 5.92
C ALA A 166 -30.36 23.76 6.95
N VAL A 167 -29.66 23.75 8.09
CA VAL A 167 -29.78 24.77 9.14
C VAL A 167 -29.40 26.16 8.59
N SER A 168 -28.31 26.27 7.83
CA SER A 168 -27.91 27.55 7.23
C SER A 168 -28.97 28.12 6.29
N GLY A 169 -29.60 27.26 5.48
CA GLY A 169 -30.65 27.67 4.54
C GLY A 169 -31.96 28.08 5.23
N VAL A 170 -32.37 27.35 6.28
CA VAL A 170 -33.62 27.63 7.02
C VAL A 170 -33.52 28.90 7.86
N PHE A 171 -32.39 29.13 8.52
CA PHE A 171 -32.23 30.24 9.45
C PHE A 171 -31.58 31.49 8.84
N GLY A 172 -31.35 31.51 7.52
CA GLY A 172 -30.82 32.69 6.81
C GLY A 172 -29.47 33.15 7.36
N VAL A 173 -28.60 32.22 7.75
CA VAL A 173 -27.29 32.57 8.33
C VAL A 173 -26.36 33.04 7.21
N GLU A 174 -26.39 34.34 6.92
CA GLU A 174 -25.60 34.98 5.85
C GLU A 174 -24.10 35.16 6.20
N GLN A 175 -23.70 34.78 7.43
CA GLN A 175 -22.34 35.00 7.90
C GLN A 175 -21.37 34.02 7.22
N ALA A 176 -20.31 34.56 6.61
CA ALA A 176 -19.27 33.79 5.92
C ALA A 176 -18.66 32.66 6.78
N SER A 177 -18.65 32.81 8.11
CA SER A 177 -18.19 31.78 9.06
C SER A 177 -19.01 30.49 9.04
N ALA A 178 -20.32 30.55 8.73
CA ALA A 178 -21.18 29.36 8.65
C ALA A 178 -20.81 28.46 7.46
N TRP A 179 -20.42 29.07 6.33
CA TRP A 179 -20.03 28.37 5.11
C TRP A 179 -18.66 27.70 5.19
N VAL A 180 -17.76 28.19 6.05
CA VAL A 180 -16.46 27.55 6.32
C VAL A 180 -16.65 26.13 6.84
N ALA A 181 -17.70 25.88 7.65
CA ALA A 181 -17.98 24.56 8.20
C ALA A 181 -18.51 23.56 7.19
N VAL A 182 -19.37 24.04 6.30
CA VAL A 182 -19.87 23.24 5.19
C VAL A 182 -18.72 22.88 4.25
N ALA A 183 -17.90 23.86 3.85
CA ALA A 183 -16.78 23.64 2.95
C ALA A 183 -15.73 22.67 3.54
N ALA A 184 -15.38 22.82 4.82
CA ALA A 184 -14.46 21.90 5.50
C ALA A 184 -15.01 20.46 5.58
N THR A 185 -16.31 20.31 5.84
CA THR A 185 -16.97 18.99 5.91
C THR A 185 -17.00 18.31 4.54
N VAL A 186 -17.29 19.07 3.47
CA VAL A 186 -17.23 18.57 2.10
C VAL A 186 -15.81 18.15 1.73
N ALA A 187 -14.80 18.98 2.00
CA ALA A 187 -13.41 18.63 1.73
C ALA A 187 -12.96 17.37 2.50
N ALA A 188 -13.40 17.24 3.76
CA ALA A 188 -13.15 16.06 4.59
C ALA A 188 -13.82 14.80 4.02
N ALA A 189 -15.07 14.90 3.59
CA ALA A 189 -15.81 13.80 2.97
C ALA A 189 -15.17 13.35 1.65
N VAL A 190 -14.80 14.28 0.76
CA VAL A 190 -14.09 13.98 -0.50
C VAL A 190 -12.75 13.28 -0.23
N THR A 191 -12.00 13.74 0.78
CA THR A 191 -10.71 13.11 1.12
C THR A 191 -10.91 11.71 1.73
N ALA A 192 -11.93 11.53 2.57
CA ALA A 192 -12.30 10.22 3.10
C ALA A 192 -12.68 9.28 1.94
N HIS A 193 -13.50 9.74 1.00
CA HIS A 193 -13.86 8.99 -0.19
C HIS A 193 -12.64 8.54 -0.99
N ALA A 194 -11.70 9.46 -1.29
CA ALA A 194 -10.47 9.12 -2.01
C ALA A 194 -9.63 8.06 -1.26
N ALA A 195 -9.55 8.16 0.07
CA ALA A 195 -8.88 7.14 0.87
C ALA A 195 -9.61 5.78 0.83
N ALA A 196 -10.95 5.77 0.84
CA ALA A 196 -11.74 4.55 0.70
C ALA A 196 -11.50 3.88 -0.67
N VAL A 197 -11.50 4.65 -1.77
CA VAL A 197 -11.18 4.17 -3.11
C VAL A 197 -9.78 3.55 -3.15
N LYS A 198 -8.78 4.22 -2.58
CA LYS A 198 -7.41 3.72 -2.51
C LYS A 198 -7.33 2.38 -1.75
N TYR A 199 -7.95 2.28 -0.57
CA TYR A 199 -7.92 1.04 0.20
C TYR A 199 -8.72 -0.07 -0.48
N GLY A 200 -9.84 0.24 -1.14
CA GLY A 200 -10.64 -0.71 -1.90
C GLY A 200 -9.89 -1.29 -3.10
N TYR A 201 -9.14 -0.45 -3.82
CA TYR A 201 -8.23 -0.93 -4.86
C TYR A 201 -7.17 -1.89 -4.30
N GLN A 202 -6.55 -1.53 -3.17
CA GLN A 202 -5.54 -2.40 -2.53
C GLN A 202 -6.13 -3.73 -2.04
N GLU A 203 -7.33 -3.71 -1.45
CA GLU A 203 -8.07 -4.92 -1.03
C GLU A 203 -8.30 -5.86 -2.22
N LEU A 204 -8.78 -5.32 -3.34
CA LEU A 204 -9.05 -6.09 -4.55
C LEU A 204 -7.77 -6.73 -5.09
N GLU A 205 -6.68 -5.96 -5.20
CA GLU A 205 -5.40 -6.47 -5.72
C GLU A 205 -4.80 -7.57 -4.83
N PHE A 206 -4.85 -7.41 -3.50
CA PHE A 206 -4.38 -8.45 -2.58
C PHE A 206 -5.24 -9.71 -2.66
N THR A 207 -6.56 -9.56 -2.73
CA THR A 207 -7.51 -10.68 -2.85
C THR A 207 -7.30 -11.44 -4.16
N ARG A 208 -7.25 -10.73 -5.29
CA ARG A 208 -7.03 -11.32 -6.62
C ARG A 208 -5.70 -12.08 -6.68
N THR A 209 -4.63 -11.47 -6.15
CA THR A 209 -3.31 -12.12 -6.11
C THR A 209 -3.36 -13.40 -5.26
N ALA A 210 -4.01 -13.36 -4.10
CA ALA A 210 -4.18 -14.54 -3.25
C ALA A 210 -4.94 -15.66 -3.97
N GLU A 211 -6.07 -15.34 -4.61
CA GLU A 211 -6.90 -16.30 -5.36
C GLU A 211 -6.16 -16.90 -6.56
N GLU A 212 -5.34 -16.11 -7.25
CA GLU A 212 -4.55 -16.60 -8.38
C GLU A 212 -3.46 -17.57 -7.91
N LEU A 213 -2.74 -17.25 -6.83
CA LEU A 213 -1.77 -18.17 -6.23
C LEU A 213 -2.42 -19.44 -5.69
N ASP A 214 -3.60 -19.33 -5.06
CA ASP A 214 -4.34 -20.50 -4.54
C ASP A 214 -4.79 -21.41 -5.69
N ARG A 215 -5.26 -20.83 -6.80
CA ARG A 215 -5.62 -21.59 -8.01
C ARG A 215 -4.40 -22.31 -8.61
N LEU A 216 -3.24 -21.66 -8.66
CA LEU A 216 -2.00 -22.29 -9.13
C LEU A 216 -1.58 -23.46 -8.22
N LEU A 217 -1.72 -23.31 -6.90
CA LEU A 217 -1.44 -24.37 -5.94
C LEU A 217 -2.40 -25.55 -6.10
N LEU A 218 -3.71 -25.29 -6.24
CA LEU A 218 -4.73 -26.32 -6.41
C LEU A 218 -4.64 -27.04 -7.77
N GLY A 219 -4.24 -26.32 -8.82
CA GLY A 219 -4.09 -26.85 -10.17
C GLY A 219 -2.78 -27.61 -10.39
N ARG A 220 -1.85 -27.59 -9.43
CA ARG A 220 -0.56 -28.26 -9.54
C ARG A 220 -0.72 -29.78 -9.41
N SER A 221 -0.27 -30.51 -10.43
CA SER A 221 -0.09 -31.96 -10.33
C SER A 221 1.29 -32.28 -9.74
N THR A 222 1.35 -33.05 -8.66
CA THR A 222 2.62 -33.54 -8.07
C THR A 222 3.27 -34.65 -8.89
N ALA A 223 2.56 -35.21 -9.87
CA ALA A 223 3.09 -36.16 -10.85
C ALA A 223 3.41 -35.50 -12.20
N GLY A 224 3.53 -34.16 -12.21
CA GLY A 224 3.80 -33.38 -13.42
C GLY A 224 5.19 -33.62 -14.00
N SER A 225 5.36 -33.29 -15.27
CA SER A 225 6.67 -33.28 -15.91
C SER A 225 7.54 -32.12 -15.36
N PRO A 226 8.87 -32.16 -15.53
CA PRO A 226 9.74 -31.03 -15.18
C PRO A 226 9.33 -29.69 -15.84
N ALA A 227 8.71 -29.76 -17.03
CA ALA A 227 8.20 -28.57 -17.71
C ALA A 227 6.96 -27.99 -17.01
N ASP A 228 6.10 -28.83 -16.44
CA ASP A 228 4.92 -28.39 -15.68
C ASP A 228 5.34 -27.72 -14.36
N GLU A 229 6.37 -28.26 -13.72
CA GLU A 229 7.00 -27.66 -12.53
C GLU A 229 7.61 -26.29 -12.83
N ASP A 230 8.33 -26.17 -13.95
CA ASP A 230 8.93 -24.91 -14.37
C ASP A 230 7.86 -23.87 -14.70
N ALA A 231 6.79 -24.29 -15.37
CA ALA A 231 5.63 -23.44 -15.65
C ALA A 231 4.95 -22.99 -14.34
N PHE A 232 4.77 -23.88 -13.37
CA PHE A 232 4.18 -23.56 -12.07
C PHE A 232 5.01 -22.52 -11.31
N VAL A 233 6.32 -22.73 -11.16
CA VAL A 233 7.23 -21.78 -10.49
C VAL A 233 7.22 -20.43 -11.23
N GLY A 234 7.34 -20.48 -12.56
CA GLY A 234 7.32 -19.29 -13.42
C GLY A 234 6.05 -18.47 -13.28
N GLN A 235 4.87 -19.12 -13.28
CA GLN A 235 3.57 -18.47 -13.11
C GLN A 235 3.41 -17.88 -11.71
N CYS A 236 3.78 -18.61 -10.66
CA CYS A 236 3.73 -18.11 -9.28
C CYS A 236 4.60 -16.84 -9.12
N GLU A 237 5.85 -16.89 -9.56
CA GLU A 237 6.75 -15.73 -9.46
C GLU A 237 6.32 -14.57 -10.39
N HIS A 238 5.65 -14.87 -11.50
CA HIS A 238 5.04 -13.84 -12.35
C HIS A 238 3.91 -13.10 -11.64
N VAL A 239 2.98 -13.84 -11.02
CA VAL A 239 1.87 -13.28 -10.23
C VAL A 239 2.41 -12.41 -9.08
N ILE A 240 3.42 -12.89 -8.36
CA ILE A 240 4.05 -12.12 -7.27
C ILE A 240 4.76 -10.86 -7.80
N SER A 241 5.34 -10.93 -9.01
CA SER A 241 6.02 -9.79 -9.65
C SER A 241 5.04 -8.73 -10.15
N ILE A 242 3.98 -9.11 -10.88
CA ILE A 242 2.96 -8.19 -11.42
C ILE A 242 2.37 -7.33 -10.32
N GLN A 243 2.12 -7.92 -9.16
CA GLN A 243 1.59 -7.16 -8.04
C GLN A 243 2.53 -5.99 -7.68
N ASN A 244 3.85 -6.14 -7.73
CA ASN A 244 4.74 -5.00 -7.46
C ASN A 244 4.67 -3.91 -8.55
N GLU A 245 4.36 -4.28 -9.79
CA GLU A 245 4.22 -3.36 -10.93
C GLU A 245 2.87 -2.63 -10.93
N ALA A 246 1.79 -3.27 -10.51
CA ALA A 246 0.48 -2.62 -10.35
C ALA A 246 0.55 -1.45 -9.35
N TRP A 247 1.38 -1.59 -8.29
CA TRP A 247 1.65 -0.51 -7.35
C TRP A 247 2.51 0.61 -7.94
N MET A 248 3.33 0.35 -8.96
CA MET A 248 4.02 1.41 -9.70
C MET A 248 3.02 2.22 -10.53
N ALA A 249 2.17 1.53 -11.30
CA ALA A 249 1.23 2.15 -12.23
C ALA A 249 0.20 3.03 -11.50
N ALA A 250 -0.36 2.55 -10.39
CA ALA A 250 -1.35 3.28 -9.59
C ALA A 250 -0.80 4.58 -8.97
N TRP A 251 0.52 4.72 -8.82
CA TRP A 251 1.16 5.89 -8.21
C TRP A 251 1.84 6.82 -9.22
N THR A 252 1.96 6.41 -10.47
CA THR A 252 2.42 7.26 -11.58
C THR A 252 1.29 7.92 -12.38
N ALA A 253 0.04 7.49 -12.15
CA ALA A 253 -1.15 8.02 -12.80
C ALA A 253 -1.83 9.18 -12.04
N GLU A 254 -1.25 9.62 -10.92
CA GLU A 254 -1.56 10.87 -10.20
C GLU A 254 -0.42 11.88 -10.38
#